data_AF-A0A7X6Y902-F1
#
_entry.id   AF-A0A7X6Y902-F1
#
_cell.length_a   1.000
_cell.length_b   1.000
_cell.length_c   1.000
_cell.angle_alpha   90.00
_cell.angle_beta   90.00
_cell.angle_gamma   90.00
#
_symmetry.space_group_name_H-M   'P 1'
#
loop_
_entity.id
_entity.type
_entity.pdbx_description
1 polymer ?
#
loop_
_entity_poly.entity_id
_entity_poly.type
_entity_poly.pdbx_seq_one_letter_code
_entity_poly.pdbx_strand_id
1 'polypeptide(L)' 'MRVIVTEHAKKRLRDIRQDNITLADIIDAAQKIPGFIPTATRFRGFLSQSGRMFDIVAKDIPTGRLVITVIGK' A
#
# COMPACT_ATOMS: atom_id res chain seq x y z
N MET A 1 -0.02 -11.62 -9.13
CA MET A 1 -1.30 -11.08 -8.61
C MET A 1 -1.42 -9.62 -9.01
N ARG A 2 -2.58 -9.19 -9.54
CA ARG A 2 -2.82 -7.78 -9.89
C ARG A 2 -2.97 -6.93 -8.62
N VAL A 3 -2.27 -5.80 -8.53
CA VAL A 3 -2.44 -4.81 -7.45
C VAL A 3 -3.24 -3.63 -7.98
N ILE A 4 -4.20 -3.16 -7.20
CA ILE A 4 -5.09 -2.05 -7.54
C ILE A 4 -4.93 -1.00 -6.46
N VAL A 5 -4.29 0.13 -6.79
CA VAL A 5 -4.14 1.26 -5.86
C VAL A 5 -5.33 2.19 -6.04
N THR A 6 -6.12 2.38 -4.98
CA THR A 6 -7.29 3.26 -5.01
C THR A 6 -6.90 4.71 -5.27
N GLU A 7 -7.82 5.49 -5.83
CA GLU A 7 -7.65 6.95 -5.94
C GLU A 7 -7.47 7.62 -4.58
N HIS A 8 -8.06 7.07 -3.51
CA HIS A 8 -7.81 7.52 -2.15
C HIS A 8 -6.33 7.36 -1.77
N ALA A 9 -5.75 6.17 -1.95
CA ALA A 9 -4.33 5.94 -1.68
C ALA A 9 -3.42 6.82 -2.56
N LYS A 10 -3.76 7.04 -3.84
CA LYS A 10 -3.01 7.94 -4.73
C LYS A 10 -3.02 9.39 -4.24
N LYS A 11 -4.18 9.90 -3.79
CA LYS A 11 -4.29 11.26 -3.24
C LYS A 11 -3.42 11.44 -2.00
N ARG A 12 -3.35 10.42 -1.14
CA ARG A 12 -2.55 10.42 0.08
C ARG A 12 -1.06 10.61 -0.20
N LEU A 13 -0.54 10.13 -1.33
CA LEU A 13 0.88 10.32 -1.71
C LEU A 13 1.28 11.80 -1.90
N ARG A 14 0.33 12.72 -2.01
CA ARG A 14 0.59 14.17 -2.07
C ARG A 14 0.72 14.80 -0.69
N ASP A 15 0.32 14.10 0.38
CA ASP A 15 0.46 14.60 1.73
C ASP A 15 1.92 14.50 2.18
N ILE A 16 2.43 15.53 2.88
CA ILE A 16 3.82 15.58 3.36
C ILE A 16 4.20 14.38 4.25
N ARG A 17 3.20 13.82 4.94
CA ARG A 17 3.34 12.61 5.76
C ARG A 17 3.66 11.36 4.93
N GLN A 18 3.33 11.37 3.65
CA GLN A 18 3.59 10.28 2.71
C GLN A 18 4.74 10.61 1.75
N ASP A 19 5.40 11.75 1.94
CA ASP A 19 6.45 12.21 1.04
C ASP A 19 7.55 11.17 0.86
N ASN A 20 8.11 11.06 -0.34
CA ASN A 20 9.07 10.02 -0.74
C ASN A 20 8.56 8.57 -0.70
N ILE A 21 7.25 8.33 -0.59
CA ILE A 21 6.63 7.03 -0.88
C ILE A 21 6.07 7.08 -2.30
N THR A 22 6.43 6.12 -3.14
CA THR A 22 6.00 6.05 -4.53
C THR A 22 4.89 5.01 -4.74
N LEU A 23 4.25 5.06 -5.91
CA LEU A 23 3.35 3.99 -6.32
C LEU A 23 4.07 2.65 -6.47
N ALA A 24 5.33 2.66 -6.90
CA ALA A 24 6.14 1.45 -7.02
C ALA A 24 6.35 0.80 -5.65
N ASP A 25 6.63 1.59 -4.61
CA ASP A 25 6.79 1.10 -3.23
C ASP A 25 5.50 0.43 -2.72
N ILE A 26 4.35 1.05 -2.97
CA ILE A 26 3.05 0.51 -2.57
C ILE A 26 2.77 -0.83 -3.29
N ILE A 27 3.06 -0.90 -4.59
CA ILE A 27 2.84 -2.11 -5.40
C ILE A 27 3.73 -3.25 -4.91
N ASP A 28 5.03 -2.97 -4.71
CA ASP A 28 5.99 -3.94 -4.19
C ASP A 28 5.59 -4.45 -2.79
N ALA A 29 5.23 -3.54 -1.88
CA ALA A 29 4.72 -3.89 -0.55
C ALA A 29 3.48 -4.79 -0.61
N ALA A 30 2.51 -4.47 -1.48
CA ALA A 30 1.31 -5.26 -1.65
C ALA A 30 1.57 -6.65 -2.23
N GLN A 31 2.56 -6.78 -3.12
CA GLN A 31 2.95 -8.07 -3.71
C GLN A 31 3.66 -8.98 -2.71
N LYS A 32 4.39 -8.41 -1.74
CA LYS A 32 5.11 -9.15 -0.69
C LYS A 32 4.20 -9.77 0.38
N ILE A 33 2.95 -9.30 0.52
CA ILE A 33 2.03 -9.88 1.51
C ILE A 33 1.59 -11.28 1.03
N PRO A 34 1.87 -12.36 1.77
CA PRO A 34 1.44 -13.69 1.38
C PRO A 34 -0.04 -13.92 1.69
N GLY A 35 -0.62 -14.94 1.07
CA GLY A 35 -1.98 -15.40 1.35
C GLY A 35 -3.09 -14.50 0.82
N PHE A 36 -4.32 -14.89 1.15
CA PHE A 36 -5.55 -14.16 0.80
C PHE A 36 -5.97 -13.25 1.96
N ILE A 37 -6.33 -12.00 1.66
CA ILE A 37 -6.70 -10.97 2.63
C ILE A 37 -8.22 -10.71 2.54
N PRO A 38 -9.07 -11.43 3.30
CA PRO A 38 -10.53 -11.35 3.14
C PRO A 38 -11.13 -10.02 3.61
N THR A 39 -10.46 -9.32 4.52
CA THR A 39 -10.92 -8.08 5.17
C THR A 39 -9.86 -6.99 5.08
N ALA A 40 -10.28 -5.72 5.13
CA ALA A 40 -9.35 -4.60 5.12
C ALA A 40 -8.37 -4.69 6.30
N THR A 41 -7.12 -5.03 6.01
CA THR A 41 -6.10 -5.34 7.00
C THR A 41 -4.92 -4.40 6.86
N ARG A 42 -4.44 -3.87 7.99
CA ARG A 42 -3.24 -3.01 8.03
C ARG A 42 -1.99 -3.87 8.17
N PHE A 43 -1.11 -3.77 7.19
CA PHE A 43 0.22 -4.36 7.20
C PHE A 43 1.25 -3.26 7.49
N ARG A 44 2.15 -3.53 8.43
CA ARG A 44 3.03 -2.51 9.01
C ARG A 44 4.49 -2.73 8.65
N GLY A 45 5.25 -1.65 8.61
CA GLY A 45 6.72 -1.71 8.58
C GLY A 45 7.33 -2.02 7.21
N PHE A 46 6.68 -1.59 6.12
CA PHE A 46 7.31 -1.58 4.82
C PHE A 46 8.34 -0.45 4.74
N LEU A 47 9.35 -0.65 3.90
CA LEU A 47 10.39 0.33 3.64
C LEU A 47 10.31 0.73 2.17
N SER A 48 10.23 2.02 1.88
CA SER A 48 10.29 2.54 0.51
C SER A 48 11.72 2.50 -0.03
N GLN A 49 11.88 2.68 -1.33
CA GLN A 49 13.18 2.85 -1.98
C GLN A 49 13.99 4.02 -1.40
N SER A 50 13.32 5.05 -0.88
CA SER A 50 13.94 6.20 -0.20
C SER A 50 14.33 5.92 1.25
N GLY A 51 14.05 4.72 1.78
CA GLY A 51 14.29 4.35 3.18
C GLY A 51 13.20 4.83 4.15
N ARG A 52 12.10 5.37 3.65
CA ARG A 52 10.98 5.80 4.49
C ARG A 52 10.14 4.59 4.91
N MET A 53 9.84 4.51 6.21
CA MET A 53 8.91 3.50 6.72
C MET A 53 7.45 3.89 6.46
N PHE A 54 6.66 2.92 6.04
CA PHE A 54 5.22 3.10 5.86
C PHE A 54 4.44 1.82 6.12
N ASP A 55 3.14 1.99 6.28
CA ASP A 55 2.16 0.91 6.38
C ASP A 55 1.18 1.02 5.22
N ILE A 56 0.54 -0.10 4.85
CA ILE A 56 -0.56 -0.11 3.89
C ILE A 56 -1.79 -0.81 4.48
N VAL A 57 -2.97 -0.41 4.05
CA VAL A 57 -4.21 -1.15 4.29
C VAL A 57 -4.63 -1.79 2.98
N ALA A 58 -4.75 -3.12 2.97
CA ALA A 58 -5.10 -3.89 1.79
C ALA A 58 -6.24 -4.88 2.05
N LYS A 59 -6.96 -5.23 1.00
CA LYS A 59 -7.98 -6.28 0.95
C LYS A 59 -7.95 -6.93 -0.44
N ASP A 60 -8.15 -8.24 -0.51
CA ASP A 60 -8.30 -8.93 -1.78
C ASP A 60 -9.76 -8.90 -2.24
N ILE A 61 -9.93 -8.62 -3.53
CA ILE A 61 -11.20 -8.60 -4.27
C ILE A 61 -11.08 -9.51 -5.51
N PRO A 62 -12.17 -9.89 -6.19
CA PRO A 62 -12.10 -10.81 -7.32
C PRO A 62 -11.12 -10.40 -8.43
N THR A 63 -10.84 -9.11 -8.57
CA THR A 63 -9.93 -8.56 -9.60
C THR A 63 -8.47 -8.40 -9.15
N GLY A 64 -8.15 -8.64 -7.87
CA GLY A 64 -6.80 -8.53 -7.33
C GLY A 64 -6.73 -7.95 -5.91
N ARG A 65 -5.53 -7.50 -5.51
CA ARG A 65 -5.29 -6.87 -4.21
C ARG A 65 -5.55 -5.38 -4.27
N LEU A 66 -6.57 -4.93 -3.57
CA LEU A 66 -6.94 -3.52 -3.45
C LEU A 66 -6.17 -2.87 -2.31
N VAL A 67 -5.32 -1.89 -2.62
CA VAL A 67 -4.69 -1.02 -1.62
C VAL A 67 -5.60 0.17 -1.35
N ILE A 68 -6.16 0.18 -0.14
CA ILE A 68 -7.16 1.15 0.29
C ILE A 68 -6.49 2.45 0.71
N THR A 69 -5.40 2.40 1.50
CA THR A 69 -4.67 3.60 1.93
C THR A 69 -3.22 3.30 2.28
N VAL A 70 -2.42 4.36 2.39
CA VAL A 70 -1.01 4.37 2.78
C VAL A 70 -0.80 5.29 3.99
N ILE A 71 0.05 4.85 4.91
CA ILE A 71 0.31 5.53 6.18
C ILE A 71 1.83 5.56 6.44
N GLY A 72 2.44 6.65 6.02
CA GLY A 72 3.82 7.03 6.29
C GLY A 72 4.01 7.37 7.75
N LYS A 73 5.20 6.99 8.23
CA LYS A 73 5.72 7.33 9.55
C LYS A 73 6.59 8.59 9.47
#